data_AF-A0A7C6SPU0-F1
#
_entry.id   AF-A0A7C6SPU0-F1
#
_cell.length_a   1.000
_cell.length_b   1.000
_cell.length_c   1.000
_cell.angle_alpha   90.00
_cell.angle_beta   90.00
_cell.angle_gamma   90.00
#
_symmetry.space_group_name_H-M   'P 1'
#
loop_
_entity.id
_entity.type
_entity.pdbx_description
1 polymer ?
#
loop_
_entity_poly.entity_id
_entity_poly.type
_entity_poly.pdbx_seq_one_letter_code
_entity_poly.pdbx_strand_id
1 'polypeptide(L)' 'LLEQALTQLNEEQRAAIVLVDLQGLPYDEAAQVLDIPVGTLKSRIARGRQALAQLLKNYRELFAPSSRPNIEREGK' A
#
# COMPACT_ATOMS: atom_id res chain seq x y z
N LEU A 1 10.48 2.17 3.31
CA LEU A 1 9.08 2.65 3.22
C LEU A 1 8.15 1.62 2.60
N LEU A 2 8.31 1.27 1.31
CA LEU A 2 7.39 0.31 0.66
C LEU A 2 7.40 -1.07 1.32
N GLU A 3 8.58 -1.66 1.56
CA GLU A 3 8.70 -2.95 2.24
C GLU A 3 8.04 -2.94 3.63
N GLN A 4 8.29 -1.90 4.44
CA GLN A 4 7.67 -1.73 5.75
C GLN A 4 6.14 -1.61 5.65
N ALA A 5 5.63 -0.86 4.66
CA ALA A 5 4.19 -0.74 4.44
C ALA A 5 3.57 -2.09 4.01
N LEU A 6 4.24 -2.85 3.15
CA LEU A 6 3.81 -4.19 2.74
C LEU A 6 3.77 -5.16 3.93
N THR A 7 4.72 -5.09 4.87
CA THR A 7 4.71 -5.95 6.06
C THR A 7 3.53 -5.69 7.00
N GLN A 8 2.89 -4.52 6.92
CA GLN A 8 1.71 -4.19 7.71
C GLN A 8 0.39 -4.66 7.07
N LEU A 9 0.41 -5.08 5.81
CA LEU A 9 -0.73 -5.76 5.21
C LEU A 9 -0.86 -7.16 5.81
N ASN A 10 -2.09 -7.65 5.89
CA ASN A 10 -2.28 -9.08 6.20
C ASN A 10 -1.63 -9.94 5.11
N GLU A 11 -1.30 -11.17 5.46
CA GLU A 11 -0.52 -12.06 4.61
C GLU A 11 -1.16 -12.29 3.24
N GLU A 12 -2.48 -12.48 3.21
CA GLU A 12 -3.23 -12.72 1.98
C GLU A 12 -3.21 -11.53 1.01
N GLN A 13 -3.35 -10.31 1.53
CA GLN A 13 -3.27 -9.08 0.74
C GLN A 13 -1.84 -8.86 0.26
N ARG A 14 -0.85 -9.04 1.15
CA ARG A 14 0.57 -8.87 0.81
C ARG A 14 0.96 -9.81 -0.32
N ALA A 15 0.64 -11.10 -0.21
CA ALA A 15 0.96 -12.08 -1.23
C ALA A 15 0.35 -11.71 -2.59
N ALA A 16 -0.93 -11.33 -2.60
CA ALA A 16 -1.62 -10.91 -3.83
C ALA A 16 -0.99 -9.66 -4.48
N ILE A 17 -0.62 -8.66 -3.68
CA ILE A 17 0.06 -7.44 -4.15
C ILE A 17 1.46 -7.75 -4.68
N VAL A 18 2.23 -8.58 -3.97
CA VAL A 18 3.60 -8.92 -4.39
C VAL A 18 3.60 -9.63 -5.74
N LEU A 19 2.76 -10.66 -5.91
CA LEU A 19 2.73 -11.42 -7.16
C LEU A 19 2.30 -10.54 -8.34
N VAL A 20 1.26 -9.73 -8.18
CA VAL A 20 0.69 -8.97 -9.30
C VAL A 20 1.41 -7.65 -9.53
N ASP A 21 1.58 -6.82 -8.49
CA ASP A 21 2.05 -5.43 -8.66
C ASP A 21 3.58 -5.33 -8.66
N LEU A 22 4.28 -6.25 -8.01
CA LEU A 22 5.75 -6.23 -7.93
C LEU A 22 6.41 -7.24 -8.87
N GLN A 23 5.87 -8.46 -8.95
CA GLN A 23 6.40 -9.50 -9.82
C GLN A 23 5.75 -9.50 -11.22
N GLY A 24 4.64 -8.79 -11.40
CA GLY A 24 3.99 -8.64 -12.71
C GLY A 24 3.27 -9.90 -13.19
N LEU A 25 2.94 -10.85 -12.31
CA LEU A 25 2.23 -12.05 -12.70
C LEU A 25 0.82 -11.70 -13.21
N PRO A 26 0.37 -12.37 -14.29
CA PRO A 26 -1.04 -12.35 -14.69
C PRO A 26 -1.96 -12.80 -13.55
N TYR A 27 -3.20 -12.31 -13.54
CA TYR A 27 -4.14 -12.55 -12.44
C TYR A 27 -4.52 -14.03 -12.32
N ASP A 28 -4.63 -14.74 -13.43
CA ASP A 28 -4.88 -16.18 -13.50
C ASP A 28 -3.70 -16.99 -12.94
N GLU A 29 -2.47 -16.67 -13.33
CA GLU A 29 -1.27 -17.33 -12.77
C GLU A 29 -1.11 -17.05 -11.28
N ALA A 30 -1.27 -15.79 -10.84
CA ALA A 30 -1.19 -15.43 -9.42
C ALA A 30 -2.29 -16.12 -8.58
N ALA A 31 -3.50 -16.27 -9.14
CA ALA A 31 -4.59 -16.98 -8.49
C ALA A 31 -4.27 -18.48 -8.33
N GLN A 32 -3.63 -19.08 -9.34
CA GLN A 32 -3.18 -20.46 -9.29
C GLN A 32 -2.05 -20.67 -8.27
N VAL A 33 -1.07 -19.77 -8.22
CA VAL A 33 0.03 -19.81 -7.23
C VAL A 33 -0.50 -19.74 -5.79
N LEU A 34 -1.54 -18.95 -5.55
CA LEU A 34 -2.15 -18.78 -4.23
C LEU A 34 -3.26 -19.79 -3.92
N ASP A 35 -3.59 -20.68 -4.87
CA ASP A 35 -4.68 -21.65 -4.78
C ASP A 35 -6.04 -21.01 -4.39
N ILE A 36 -6.43 -19.95 -5.11
CA ILE A 36 -7.69 -19.22 -4.88
C ILE A 36 -8.42 -18.90 -6.18
N PRO A 37 -9.74 -18.62 -6.14
CA PRO A 37 -10.45 -18.08 -7.30
C PRO A 37 -9.90 -16.71 -7.73
N VAL A 38 -9.86 -16.44 -9.03
CA VAL A 38 -9.45 -15.13 -9.60
C VAL A 38 -10.30 -13.98 -9.03
N GLY A 39 -11.59 -14.21 -8.77
CA GLY A 39 -12.46 -13.22 -8.11
C GLY A 39 -11.99 -12.87 -6.68
N THR A 40 -11.55 -13.88 -5.92
CA THR A 40 -10.96 -13.70 -4.59
C THR A 40 -9.66 -12.91 -4.68
N LEU A 41 -8.77 -13.26 -5.61
CA LEU A 41 -7.53 -12.52 -5.86
C LEU A 41 -7.80 -11.04 -6.12
N LYS A 42 -8.71 -10.72 -7.05
CA LYS A 42 -9.10 -9.32 -7.36
C LYS A 42 -9.55 -8.56 -6.11
N SER A 43 -10.37 -9.19 -5.26
CA SER A 43 -10.85 -8.57 -4.02
C SER A 43 -9.73 -8.36 -2.98
N ARG A 44 -8.74 -9.27 -2.92
CA ARG A 44 -7.57 -9.14 -2.03
C ARG A 44 -6.67 -8.01 -2.50
N ILE A 45 -6.42 -7.92 -3.80
CA ILE A 45 -5.64 -6.84 -4.41
C ILE A 45 -6.30 -5.48 -4.16
N ALA A 46 -7.61 -5.35 -4.41
CA ALA A 46 -8.33 -4.09 -4.20
C ALA A 46 -8.19 -3.59 -2.75
N ARG A 47 -8.46 -4.47 -1.77
CA ARG A 47 -8.33 -4.15 -0.34
C ARG A 47 -6.88 -3.89 0.08
N GLY A 48 -5.94 -4.67 -0.45
CA GLY A 48 -4.50 -4.50 -0.22
C GLY A 48 -3.98 -3.16 -0.71
N ARG A 49 -4.36 -2.73 -1.93
CA ARG A 49 -4.00 -1.41 -2.47
C ARG A 49 -4.57 -0.27 -1.64
N GLN A 50 -5.84 -0.39 -1.19
CA GLN A 50 -6.46 0.61 -0.33
C GLN A 50 -5.70 0.75 0.99
N ALA A 51 -5.39 -0.37 1.65
CA ALA A 51 -4.62 -0.37 2.90
C ALA A 51 -3.20 0.19 2.69
N LEU A 52 -2.51 -0.23 1.63
CA LEU A 52 -1.16 0.23 1.30
C LEU A 52 -1.12 1.74 1.05
N ALA A 53 -2.11 2.28 0.34
CA ALA A 53 -2.24 3.72 0.10
C ALA A 53 -2.38 4.52 1.41
N GLN A 54 -3.15 4.03 2.38
CA GLN A 54 -3.29 4.68 3.69
C GLN A 54 -1.97 4.64 4.47
N LEU A 55 -1.30 3.49 4.51
CA LEU A 55 -0.01 3.35 5.18
C LEU A 55 1.04 4.31 4.61
N LEU A 56 1.15 4.39 3.27
CA LEU A 56 2.08 5.27 2.60
C LEU A 56 1.73 6.76 2.81
N LYS A 57 0.44 7.11 2.88
CA LYS A 57 0.01 8.47 3.22
C LYS A 57 0.49 8.86 4.62
N ASN A 58 0.34 7.97 5.61
CA ASN A 58 0.80 8.22 6.98
C ASN A 58 2.32 8.39 7.04
N TYR A 59 3.09 7.57 6.33
CA TYR A 59 4.53 7.77 6.22
C TYR A 59 4.87 9.12 5.58
N ARG A 60 4.14 9.53 4.54
CA ARG A 60 4.34 10.84 3.94
C ARG A 60 4.05 11.98 4.92
N GLU A 61 3.04 11.85 5.77
CA GLU A 61 2.74 12.86 6.81
C GLU A 61 3.82 12.91 7.89
N LEU A 62 4.38 11.76 8.29
CA LEU A 62 5.47 11.66 9.27
C LEU A 62 6.80 12.25 8.75
N PHE A 63 7.06 12.11 7.45
CA PHE A 63 8.29 12.55 6.80
C PHE A 63 8.11 13.80 5.95
N ALA A 64 6.92 14.41 5.93
CA ALA A 64 6.72 15.71 5.31
C ALA A 64 7.55 16.72 6.11
N PRO A 65 8.51 17.44 5.50
CA PRO A 65 9.20 18.51 6.19
C PRO A 65 8.13 19.49 6.64
N SER A 66 7.96 19.59 7.95
CA SER A 66 7.00 20.43 8.67
C SER A 66 6.48 21.56 7.78
N SER A 67 5.18 21.51 7.44
CA SER A 67 4.42 22.72 7.13
C SER A 67 4.86 23.75 8.15
N ARG A 68 5.67 24.73 7.74
CA ARG A 68 6.12 25.80 8.62
C ARG A 68 4.85 26.33 9.29
N PRO A 69 4.67 26.21 10.62
CA PRO A 69 3.69 27.05 11.26
C PRO A 69 4.14 28.47 10.93
N ASN A 70 3.29 29.24 10.28
CA ASN A 70 3.54 30.65 9.99
C ASN A 70 3.52 31.40 11.33
N ILE A 71 4.57 31.23 12.12
CA ILE A 71 4.99 32.18 13.14
C ILE A 71 5.57 33.38 12.39
N GLU A 72 5.19 34.58 12.82
CA GLU A 72 5.62 35.89 12.30
C GLU A 72 4.77 36.47 11.16
N ARG A 73 3.50 36.75 11.48
CA ARG A 73 2.90 38.03 11.11
C ARG A 73 2.59 38.83 12.38
N GLU A 74 3.63 39.23 13.11
CA GLU A 74 3.57 40.35 14.04
C GLU A 74 4.69 41.34 13.69
N GLY A 75 4.29 42.60 13.48
CA GLY A 75 5.14 43.76 13.69
C GLY A 75 6.11 44.18 12.58
N LYS A 76 5.64 44.99 11.62
CA LYS A 76 5.91 46.43 11.57
C LYS A 76 5.25 47.08 10.37
#